data_AF-A0A3D5AVJ3-F1
#
_entry.id   AF-A0A3D5AVJ3-F1
#
_cell.length_a   1.000
_cell.length_b   1.000
_cell.length_c   1.000
_cell.angle_alpha   90.00
_cell.angle_beta   90.00
_cell.angle_gamma   90.00
#
_symmetry.space_group_name_H-M   'P 1'
#
loop_
_entity.id
_entity.type
_entity.pdbx_description
1 polymer ?
#
loop_
_entity_poly.entity_id
_entity_poly.type
_entity_poly.pdbx_seq_one_letter_code
_entity_poly.pdbx_strand_id
1 'polypeptide(L)'
;MAVNTNTDTLSGFSLTIRDFPDFYTRILSLRFPISVAEVLELRDLIKHSADIYEEPLDAAHNRDFQESLENAIHSFGIENPHHSERLIRVLIMLRGMHYQHTVASRDAEQKIRQLKAENRKRRRNHLHAGTVSLAALAVSGALWLTVPEFGWFPKLAALVSAITAYGYFRTLPRLDHEVEQLGGQLNELLRKRVDSLNWRTLIHKLSLLLGYKQIQGIEVFRHEQHENPQKTYLVH
;
A
#
# COMPACT_ATOMS: atom_id res chain seq x y z
N MET A 1 18.99 -5.73 -27.73
CA MET A 1 19.77 -6.11 -26.54
C MET A 1 18.94 -5.77 -25.31
N ALA A 2 18.18 -6.74 -24.80
CA ALA A 2 17.38 -6.58 -23.59
C ALA A 2 18.25 -7.06 -22.42
N VAL A 3 18.69 -6.12 -21.60
CA VAL A 3 19.22 -6.42 -20.27
C VAL A 3 18.00 -6.79 -19.43
N ASN A 4 17.72 -8.10 -19.32
CA ASN A 4 16.84 -8.60 -18.28
C ASN A 4 17.56 -8.37 -16.95
N THR A 5 17.14 -7.34 -16.22
CA THR A 5 17.56 -7.08 -14.85
C THR A 5 16.98 -8.17 -13.94
N ASN A 6 17.67 -9.30 -13.88
CA ASN A 6 17.63 -10.25 -12.77
C ASN A 6 18.32 -9.58 -11.58
N THR A 7 17.59 -8.80 -10.78
CA THR A 7 17.98 -8.37 -9.43
C THR A 7 16.73 -7.93 -8.64
N ASP A 8 15.87 -8.88 -8.28
CA ASP A 8 14.96 -8.75 -7.14
C ASP A 8 15.21 -9.98 -6.24
N THR A 9 16.38 -10.01 -5.60
CA THR A 9 16.63 -10.95 -4.50
C THR A 9 15.59 -10.71 -3.40
N LEU A 10 14.89 -11.74 -2.91
CA LEU A 10 13.86 -11.63 -1.85
C LEU A 10 14.46 -11.30 -0.46
N SER A 11 15.74 -10.94 -0.42
CA SER A 11 16.49 -10.45 0.74
C SER A 11 15.92 -9.10 1.21
N GLY A 12 14.84 -9.14 2.00
CA GLY A 12 14.31 -7.94 2.68
C GLY A 12 12.79 -7.86 2.79
N PHE A 13 12.04 -8.82 2.24
CA PHE A 13 10.59 -8.82 2.45
C PHE A 13 10.25 -9.28 3.87
N SER A 14 9.57 -8.43 4.62
CA SER A 14 8.89 -8.81 5.85
C SER A 14 7.40 -8.96 5.57
N LEU A 15 6.79 -10.07 5.98
CA LEU A 15 5.33 -10.25 5.93
C LEU A 15 4.68 -9.35 6.99
N THR A 16 4.60 -8.06 6.68
CA THR A 16 3.93 -7.06 7.50
C THR A 16 2.64 -6.59 6.83
N ILE A 17 1.75 -5.99 7.62
CA ILE A 17 0.48 -5.42 7.13
C ILE A 17 0.73 -4.40 6.01
N ARG A 18 1.87 -3.68 6.03
CA ARG A 18 2.21 -2.64 5.06
C ARG A 18 2.66 -3.21 3.72
N ASP A 19 3.40 -4.32 3.74
CA ASP A 19 3.98 -4.94 2.55
C ASP A 19 3.06 -6.01 1.93
N PHE A 20 1.90 -6.26 2.57
CA PHE A 20 0.91 -7.23 2.13
C PHE A 20 0.46 -7.06 0.66
N PRO A 21 0.15 -5.84 0.15
CA PRO A 21 -0.27 -5.68 -1.24
C PRO A 21 0.79 -6.12 -2.26
N ASP A 22 2.06 -5.82 -1.98
CA ASP A 22 3.17 -6.16 -2.84
C ASP A 22 3.41 -7.67 -2.81
N PHE A 23 3.36 -8.29 -1.63
CA PHE A 23 3.41 -9.73 -1.45
C PHE A 23 2.27 -10.46 -2.19
N TYR A 24 1.03 -10.00 -2.02
CA TYR A 24 -0.15 -10.58 -2.65
C TYR A 24 -0.08 -10.50 -4.18
N THR A 25 0.29 -9.32 -4.70
CA THR A 25 0.44 -9.11 -6.15
C THR A 25 1.56 -9.98 -6.71
N ARG A 26 2.67 -10.14 -5.97
CA ARG A 26 3.77 -11.01 -6.39
C ARG A 26 3.31 -12.46 -6.49
N ILE A 27 2.63 -13.02 -5.48
CA ILE A 27 2.04 -14.37 -5.54
C ILE A 27 1.12 -14.49 -6.76
N LEU A 28 0.21 -13.54 -6.96
CA LEU A 28 -0.70 -13.57 -8.11
C LEU A 28 -0.01 -13.40 -9.47
N SER A 29 1.18 -12.81 -9.51
CA SER A 29 1.99 -12.66 -10.73
C SER A 29 2.91 -13.85 -11.02
N LEU A 30 3.13 -14.76 -10.07
CA LEU A 30 4.01 -15.93 -10.24
C LEU A 30 3.60 -16.75 -11.47
N ARG A 31 4.54 -16.95 -12.40
CA ARG A 31 4.41 -17.82 -13.57
C ARG A 31 5.36 -18.99 -13.39
N PHE A 32 4.84 -20.20 -13.38
CA PHE A 32 5.66 -21.41 -13.33
C PHE A 32 6.19 -21.75 -14.73
N PRO A 33 7.44 -22.26 -14.87
CA PRO A 33 8.41 -22.61 -13.81
C PRO A 33 9.09 -21.41 -13.14
N ILE A 34 9.36 -21.53 -11.83
CA ILE A 34 10.11 -20.55 -11.02
C ILE A 34 11.50 -21.10 -10.63
N SER A 35 12.45 -20.22 -10.33
CA SER A 35 13.78 -20.61 -9.84
C SER A 35 13.70 -21.24 -8.45
N VAL A 36 14.48 -22.31 -8.20
CA VAL A 36 14.44 -23.01 -6.90
C VAL A 36 14.79 -22.06 -5.73
N ALA A 37 15.72 -21.13 -5.94
CA ALA A 37 16.13 -20.16 -4.93
C ALA A 37 14.94 -19.28 -4.47
N GLU A 38 14.19 -18.71 -5.41
CA GLU A 38 13.01 -17.89 -5.09
C GLU A 38 11.92 -18.68 -4.37
N VAL A 39 11.73 -19.96 -4.72
CA VAL A 39 10.76 -20.83 -4.04
C VAL A 39 11.17 -21.10 -2.60
N LEU A 40 12.45 -21.42 -2.35
CA LEU A 40 12.94 -21.70 -1.01
C LEU A 40 12.82 -20.47 -0.10
N GLU A 41 13.21 -19.30 -0.60
CA GLU A 41 13.08 -18.03 0.13
C GLU A 41 11.61 -17.72 0.46
N LEU A 42 10.70 -17.82 -0.52
CA LEU A 42 9.27 -17.59 -0.29
C LEU A 42 8.67 -18.63 0.67
N ARG A 43 9.09 -19.90 0.56
CA ARG A 43 8.63 -20.98 1.43
C ARG A 43 9.07 -20.77 2.86
N ASP A 44 10.32 -20.39 3.09
CA ASP A 44 10.86 -20.15 4.42
C ASP A 44 10.20 -18.93 5.07
N LEU A 45 10.00 -17.85 4.31
CA LEU A 45 9.29 -16.66 4.76
C LEU A 45 7.83 -16.96 5.13
N ILE A 46 7.11 -17.73 4.31
CA ILE A 46 5.72 -18.13 4.57
C ILE A 46 5.64 -19.02 5.81
N LYS A 47 6.53 -20.01 5.93
CA LYS A 47 6.57 -20.92 7.09
C LYS A 47 6.85 -20.15 8.38
N HIS A 48 7.91 -19.34 8.38
CA HIS A 48 8.31 -18.57 9.55
C HIS A 48 7.20 -17.62 10.01
N SER A 49 6.54 -16.94 9.07
CA SER A 49 5.47 -16.01 9.37
C SER A 49 4.21 -16.72 9.85
N ALA A 50 3.86 -17.87 9.28
CA ALA A 50 2.72 -18.68 9.71
C ALA A 50 2.93 -19.32 11.09
N ASP A 51 4.17 -19.66 11.44
CA ASP A 51 4.50 -20.24 12.74
C ASP A 51 4.49 -19.19 13.87
N ILE A 52 4.77 -17.92 13.56
CA ILE A 52 4.75 -16.80 14.52
C ILE A 52 3.34 -16.18 14.64
N TYR A 53 2.48 -16.37 13.64
CA TYR A 53 1.17 -15.74 13.61
C TYR A 53 0.24 -16.30 14.70
N GLU A 54 -0.11 -15.45 15.67
CA GLU A 54 -1.16 -15.74 16.64
C GLU A 54 -2.54 -15.48 16.01
N GLU A 55 -3.36 -16.51 15.90
CA GLU A 55 -4.73 -16.40 15.37
C GLU A 55 -5.59 -15.56 16.33
N PRO A 56 -6.24 -14.47 15.87
CA PRO A 56 -7.14 -13.69 16.70
C PRO A 56 -8.34 -14.55 17.14
N LEU A 57 -8.66 -14.51 18.44
CA LEU A 57 -9.61 -15.37 19.18
C LEU A 57 -11.10 -15.30 18.76
N ASP A 58 -11.43 -14.83 17.56
CA ASP A 58 -12.81 -14.69 17.07
C ASP A 58 -13.38 -16.05 16.59
N ALA A 59 -13.63 -16.93 17.57
CA ALA A 59 -13.78 -18.37 17.43
C ALA A 59 -15.05 -18.87 16.68
N ALA A 60 -16.00 -18.00 16.34
CA ALA A 60 -17.24 -18.42 15.67
C ALA A 60 -17.19 -18.29 14.14
N HIS A 61 -16.62 -17.20 13.61
CA HIS A 61 -16.58 -16.92 12.17
C HIS A 61 -15.41 -17.61 11.44
N ASN A 62 -14.47 -18.19 12.19
CA ASN A 62 -13.35 -18.93 11.64
C ASN A 62 -13.73 -20.37 11.28
N ARG A 63 -14.70 -20.99 11.96
CA ARG A 63 -15.09 -22.40 11.70
C ARG A 63 -15.69 -22.61 10.32
N ASP A 64 -16.73 -21.86 9.97
CA ASP A 64 -17.39 -21.97 8.66
C ASP A 64 -16.42 -21.64 7.52
N PHE A 65 -15.51 -20.70 7.75
CA PHE A 65 -14.47 -20.35 6.79
C PHE A 65 -13.40 -21.44 6.65
N GLN A 66 -12.93 -22.00 7.77
CA GLN A 66 -11.99 -23.12 7.79
C GLN A 66 -12.57 -24.31 7.03
N GLU A 67 -13.84 -24.66 7.28
CA GLU A 67 -14.53 -25.74 6.57
C GLU A 67 -14.65 -25.45 5.06
N SER A 68 -14.96 -24.20 4.69
CA SER A 68 -14.98 -23.80 3.27
C SER A 68 -13.61 -23.89 2.59
N LEU A 69 -12.54 -23.55 3.32
CA LEU A 69 -11.17 -23.64 2.83
C LEU A 69 -10.70 -25.09 2.72
N GLU A 70 -11.04 -25.93 3.70
CA GLU A 70 -10.73 -27.35 3.72
C GLU A 70 -11.38 -28.05 2.53
N ASN A 71 -12.67 -27.80 2.29
CA ASN A 71 -13.38 -28.29 1.11
C ASN A 71 -12.73 -27.83 -0.20
N ALA A 72 -12.32 -26.56 -0.28
CA ALA A 72 -11.61 -26.04 -1.44
C ALA A 72 -10.25 -26.72 -1.64
N ILE A 73 -9.46 -26.89 -0.58
CA ILE A 73 -8.13 -27.54 -0.60
C ILE A 73 -8.24 -29.00 -1.06
N HIS A 74 -9.22 -29.74 -0.53
CA HIS A 74 -9.49 -31.11 -0.97
C HIS A 74 -9.87 -31.18 -2.45
N SER A 75 -10.68 -30.23 -2.94
CA SER A 75 -11.04 -30.16 -4.37
C SER A 75 -9.82 -29.95 -5.30
N PHE A 76 -8.71 -29.44 -4.77
CA PHE A 76 -7.46 -29.25 -5.53
C PHE A 76 -6.56 -30.50 -5.56
N GLY A 77 -6.93 -31.59 -4.87
CA GLY A 77 -6.19 -32.86 -4.86
C GLY A 77 -5.09 -32.93 -3.80
N ILE A 78 -5.22 -32.19 -2.69
CA ILE A 78 -4.30 -32.29 -1.55
C ILE A 78 -4.87 -33.31 -0.58
N GLU A 79 -4.32 -34.52 -0.62
CA GLU A 79 -4.82 -35.67 0.16
C GLU A 79 -4.14 -35.82 1.54
N ASN A 80 -2.94 -35.25 1.71
CA ASN A 80 -2.21 -35.37 2.98
C ASN A 80 -2.78 -34.39 4.03
N PRO A 81 -3.29 -34.89 5.18
CA PRO A 81 -3.91 -34.07 6.21
C PRO A 81 -2.94 -33.07 6.86
N HIS A 82 -1.65 -33.40 6.93
CA HIS A 82 -0.65 -32.47 7.46
C HIS A 82 -0.39 -31.30 6.50
N HIS A 83 -0.47 -31.54 5.19
CA HIS A 83 -0.29 -30.49 4.18
C HIS A 83 -1.51 -29.58 4.09
N SER A 84 -2.72 -30.13 4.22
CA SER A 84 -3.95 -29.34 4.25
C SER A 84 -3.98 -28.44 5.48
N GLU A 85 -3.70 -28.97 6.68
CA GLU A 85 -3.67 -28.19 7.92
C GLU A 85 -2.68 -27.01 7.84
N ARG A 86 -1.47 -27.28 7.34
CA ARG A 86 -0.44 -26.25 7.22
C ARG A 86 -0.80 -25.18 6.18
N LEU A 87 -1.43 -25.57 5.08
CA LEU A 87 -1.95 -24.63 4.08
C LEU A 87 -3.10 -23.79 4.63
N ILE A 88 -3.98 -24.38 5.44
CA ILE A 88 -5.08 -23.67 6.12
C ILE A 88 -4.51 -22.59 7.04
N ARG A 89 -3.49 -22.89 7.86
CA ARG A 89 -2.85 -21.87 8.72
C ARG A 89 -2.31 -20.69 7.93
N VAL A 90 -1.63 -20.95 6.80
CA VAL A 90 -1.12 -19.89 5.92
C VAL A 90 -2.26 -19.04 5.35
N LEU A 91 -3.36 -19.66 4.92
CA LEU A 91 -4.52 -18.94 4.37
C LEU A 91 -5.24 -18.11 5.43
N ILE A 92 -5.35 -18.61 6.67
CA ILE A 92 -5.89 -17.85 7.82
C ILE A 92 -5.01 -16.64 8.10
N MET A 93 -3.67 -16.82 8.17
CA MET A 93 -2.73 -15.72 8.32
C MET A 93 -2.93 -14.65 7.23
N LEU A 94 -3.00 -15.06 5.96
CA LEU A 94 -3.22 -14.13 4.84
C LEU A 94 -4.57 -13.41 4.92
N ARG A 95 -5.62 -14.10 5.39
CA ARG A 95 -6.93 -13.48 5.67
C ARG A 95 -6.80 -12.41 6.75
N GLY A 96 -6.13 -12.73 7.86
CA GLY A 96 -5.92 -11.81 8.97
C GLY A 96 -5.15 -10.57 8.55
N MET A 97 -4.07 -10.75 7.79
CA MET A 97 -3.29 -9.64 7.22
C MET A 97 -4.11 -8.80 6.25
N HIS A 98 -4.92 -9.43 5.37
CA HIS A 98 -5.82 -8.71 4.47
C HIS A 98 -6.88 -7.90 5.21
N TYR A 99 -7.45 -8.46 6.27
CA TYR A 99 -8.41 -7.76 7.11
C TYR A 99 -7.77 -6.53 7.77
N GLN A 100 -6.61 -6.70 8.41
CA GLN A 100 -5.86 -5.61 9.03
C GLN A 100 -5.45 -4.54 8.01
N HIS A 101 -5.00 -4.96 6.83
CA HIS A 101 -4.69 -4.04 5.73
C HIS A 101 -5.93 -3.26 5.26
N THR A 102 -7.08 -3.92 5.15
CA THR A 102 -8.34 -3.28 4.74
C THR A 102 -8.78 -2.23 5.74
N VAL A 103 -8.72 -2.55 7.05
CA VAL A 103 -9.02 -1.59 8.12
C VAL A 103 -8.03 -0.42 8.08
N ALA A 104 -6.72 -0.71 8.05
CA ALA A 104 -5.69 0.33 8.00
C ALA A 104 -5.82 1.24 6.76
N SER A 105 -6.14 0.67 5.59
CA SER A 105 -6.37 1.41 4.35
C SER A 105 -7.61 2.31 4.45
N ARG A 106 -8.68 1.86 5.10
CA ARG A 106 -9.89 2.67 5.35
C ARG A 106 -9.61 3.82 6.30
N ASP A 107 -8.92 3.56 7.40
CA ASP A 107 -8.57 4.59 8.39
C ASP A 107 -7.65 5.66 7.78
N ALA A 108 -6.65 5.23 7.01
CA ALA A 108 -5.75 6.14 6.31
C ALA A 108 -6.48 6.95 5.23
N GLU A 109 -7.40 6.35 4.47
CA GLU A 109 -8.27 7.08 3.54
C GLU A 109 -9.10 8.15 4.27
N GLN A 110 -9.75 7.77 5.37
CA GLN A 110 -10.58 8.68 6.15
C GLN A 110 -9.75 9.85 6.69
N LYS A 111 -8.56 9.57 7.22
CA LYS A 111 -7.61 10.59 7.69
C LYS A 111 -7.21 11.56 6.59
N ILE A 112 -6.87 11.07 5.39
CA ILE A 112 -6.51 11.93 4.25
C ILE A 112 -7.71 12.78 3.82
N ARG A 113 -8.92 12.20 3.77
CA ARG A 113 -10.15 12.95 3.45
C ARG A 113 -10.43 14.06 4.47
N GLN A 114 -10.23 13.79 5.77
CA GLN A 114 -10.35 14.78 6.84
C GLN A 114 -9.32 15.91 6.67
N LEU A 115 -8.05 15.58 6.42
CA LEU A 115 -6.99 16.58 6.18
C LEU A 115 -7.30 17.47 4.96
N LYS A 116 -7.84 16.90 3.87
CA LYS A 116 -8.29 17.70 2.70
C LYS A 116 -9.45 18.63 3.05
N ALA A 117 -10.41 18.17 3.87
CA ALA A 117 -11.52 19.00 4.32
C ALA A 117 -11.05 20.15 5.23
N GLU A 118 -10.12 19.87 6.15
CA GLU A 118 -9.50 20.87 7.01
C GLU A 118 -8.71 21.90 6.21
N ASN A 119 -7.90 21.47 5.24
CA ASN A 119 -7.15 22.37 4.38
C ASN A 119 -8.11 23.27 3.56
N ARG A 120 -9.18 22.72 2.97
CA ARG A 120 -10.22 23.52 2.29
C ARG A 120 -10.83 24.59 3.20
N LYS A 121 -11.09 24.24 4.47
CA LYS A 121 -11.58 25.19 5.48
C LYS A 121 -10.54 26.27 5.80
N ARG A 122 -9.26 25.91 5.98
CA ARG A 122 -8.15 26.87 6.19
C ARG A 122 -8.01 27.81 5.01
N ARG A 123 -8.00 27.28 3.78
CA ARG A 123 -7.95 28.06 2.54
C ARG A 123 -9.09 29.07 2.46
N ARG A 124 -10.32 28.64 2.73
CA ARG A 124 -11.49 29.54 2.76
C ARG A 124 -11.32 30.64 3.83
N ASN A 125 -10.84 30.30 5.01
CA ASN A 125 -10.61 31.28 6.08
C ASN A 125 -9.51 32.28 5.71
N HIS A 126 -8.41 31.83 5.10
CA HIS A 126 -7.34 32.71 4.62
C HIS A 126 -7.81 33.62 3.49
N LEU A 127 -8.66 33.13 2.57
CA LEU A 127 -9.28 33.95 1.55
C LEU A 127 -10.18 35.03 2.15
N HIS A 128 -11.10 34.67 3.07
CA HIS A 128 -11.95 35.65 3.73
C HIS A 128 -11.15 36.66 4.55
N ALA A 129 -10.15 36.22 5.31
CA ALA A 129 -9.32 37.12 6.10
C ALA A 129 -8.47 38.05 5.20
N GLY A 130 -7.95 37.52 4.08
CA GLY A 130 -7.21 38.30 3.09
C GLY A 130 -8.08 39.31 2.33
N THR A 131 -9.33 38.98 2.00
CA THR A 131 -10.25 39.93 1.37
C THR A 131 -10.70 41.02 2.35
N VAL A 132 -10.94 40.66 3.62
CA VAL A 132 -11.26 41.64 4.67
C VAL A 132 -10.07 42.57 4.92
N SER A 133 -8.84 42.07 4.96
CA SER A 133 -7.66 42.93 5.13
C SER A 133 -7.39 43.82 3.91
N LEU A 134 -7.67 43.35 2.68
CA LEU A 134 -7.65 44.19 1.48
C LEU A 134 -8.73 45.29 1.52
N ALA A 135 -9.94 44.96 1.97
CA ALA A 135 -11.00 45.97 2.13
C ALA A 135 -10.60 47.02 3.18
N ALA A 136 -10.05 46.59 4.32
CA ALA A 136 -9.54 47.48 5.35
C ALA A 136 -8.40 48.37 4.84
N LEU A 137 -7.49 47.82 4.03
CA LEU A 137 -6.44 48.59 3.34
C LEU A 137 -7.05 49.68 2.46
N ALA A 138 -8.04 49.33 1.63
CA ALA A 138 -8.68 50.27 0.71
C ALA A 138 -9.40 51.40 1.45
N VAL A 139 -10.11 51.09 2.53
CA VAL A 139 -10.77 52.09 3.40
C VAL A 139 -9.75 52.99 4.07
N SER A 140 -8.68 52.42 4.64
CA SER A 140 -7.62 53.18 5.30
C SER A 140 -6.86 54.08 4.32
N GLY A 141 -6.62 53.59 3.09
CA GLY A 141 -6.01 54.37 2.01
C GLY A 141 -6.89 55.52 1.55
N ALA A 142 -8.20 55.30 1.42
CA ALA A 142 -9.15 56.36 1.08
C ALA A 142 -9.21 57.44 2.17
N LEU A 143 -9.27 57.05 3.45
CA LEU A 143 -9.24 57.98 4.59
C LEU A 143 -7.96 58.81 4.64
N TRP A 144 -6.82 58.20 4.29
CA TRP A 144 -5.56 58.92 4.22
C TRP A 144 -5.57 60.03 3.14
N LEU A 145 -6.27 59.82 2.01
CA LEU A 145 -6.37 60.82 0.94
C LEU A 145 -7.39 61.93 1.24
N THR A 146 -8.48 61.63 1.95
CA THR A 146 -9.58 62.59 2.17
C THR A 146 -9.42 63.45 3.41
N VAL A 147 -8.70 62.99 4.44
CA VAL A 147 -8.56 63.73 5.70
C VAL A 147 -7.08 63.91 6.06
N PRO A 148 -6.43 64.98 5.56
CA PRO A 148 -4.99 65.22 5.78
C PRO A 148 -4.62 65.54 7.24
N GLU A 149 -5.59 65.93 8.07
CA GLU A 149 -5.37 66.26 9.50
C GLU A 149 -5.34 65.03 10.43
N PHE A 150 -5.64 63.83 9.93
CA PHE A 150 -5.84 62.62 10.74
C PHE A 150 -4.53 61.97 11.27
N GLY A 151 -3.40 62.67 11.21
CA GLY A 151 -2.13 62.24 11.78
C GLY A 151 -1.52 60.98 11.13
N TRP A 152 -0.70 60.24 11.88
CA TRP A 152 0.04 59.06 11.38
C TRP A 152 -0.76 57.75 11.47
N PHE A 153 -1.85 57.70 12.23
CA PHE A 153 -2.68 56.51 12.46
C PHE A 153 -3.17 55.80 11.19
N PRO A 154 -3.79 56.48 10.19
CA PRO A 154 -4.28 55.80 8.98
C PRO A 154 -3.15 55.20 8.13
N LYS A 155 -1.92 55.72 8.26
CA LYS A 155 -0.74 55.17 7.57
C LYS A 155 -0.30 53.86 8.20
N LEU A 156 -0.28 53.77 9.53
CA LEU A 156 0.03 52.50 10.21
C LEU A 156 -1.08 51.47 10.01
N ALA A 157 -2.36 51.87 10.05
CA ALA A 157 -3.46 50.97 9.78
C ALA A 157 -3.37 50.37 8.37
N ALA A 158 -3.13 51.21 7.35
CA ALA A 158 -2.90 50.74 5.98
C ALA A 158 -1.68 49.79 5.90
N LEU A 159 -0.57 50.12 6.56
CA LEU A 159 0.62 49.27 6.55
C LEU A 159 0.38 47.90 7.20
N VAL A 160 -0.32 47.84 8.34
CA VAL A 160 -0.69 46.58 9.01
C VAL A 160 -1.65 45.76 8.14
N SER A 161 -2.65 46.41 7.54
CA SER A 161 -3.58 45.75 6.60
C SER A 161 -2.86 45.19 5.37
N ALA A 162 -1.85 45.91 4.85
CA ALA A 162 -1.04 45.45 3.71
C ALA A 162 -0.22 44.19 4.08
N ILE A 163 0.47 44.22 5.22
CA ILE A 163 1.29 43.10 5.69
C ILE A 163 0.42 41.86 5.94
N THR A 164 -0.73 42.03 6.59
CA THR A 164 -1.65 40.92 6.87
C THR A 164 -2.27 40.36 5.60
N ALA A 165 -2.73 41.21 4.67
CA ALA A 165 -3.19 40.79 3.34
C ALA A 165 -2.12 39.98 2.62
N TYR A 166 -0.89 40.51 2.52
CA TYR A 166 0.21 39.82 1.88
C TYR A 166 0.50 38.46 2.53
N GLY A 167 0.50 38.39 3.87
CA GLY A 167 0.67 37.15 4.62
C GLY A 167 -0.40 36.11 4.26
N TYR A 168 -1.67 36.51 4.19
CA TYR A 168 -2.77 35.62 3.84
C TYR A 168 -2.72 35.14 2.39
N PHE A 169 -2.38 35.99 1.42
CA PHE A 169 -2.28 35.57 0.03
C PHE A 169 -1.03 34.72 -0.23
N ARG A 170 0.07 34.98 0.47
CA ARG A 170 1.30 34.20 0.36
C ARG A 170 1.16 32.76 0.88
N THR A 171 0.23 32.49 1.80
CA THR A 171 0.01 31.13 2.32
C THR A 171 -0.89 30.26 1.42
N LEU A 172 -1.66 30.86 0.50
CA LEU A 172 -2.58 30.12 -0.38
C LEU A 172 -1.89 29.08 -1.28
N PRO A 173 -0.77 29.40 -1.97
CA PRO A 173 -0.09 28.41 -2.81
C PRO A 173 0.40 27.19 -2.02
N ARG A 174 0.80 27.41 -0.75
CA ARG A 174 1.23 26.31 0.14
C ARG A 174 0.07 25.39 0.49
N LEU A 175 -1.12 25.95 0.74
CA LEU A 175 -2.33 25.17 1.01
C LEU A 175 -2.76 24.38 -0.22
N ASP A 176 -2.68 24.97 -1.41
CA ASP A 176 -2.99 24.29 -2.67
C ASP A 176 -2.03 23.13 -2.93
N HIS A 177 -0.73 23.32 -2.70
CA HIS A 177 0.27 22.25 -2.84
C HIS A 177 0.05 21.10 -1.83
N GLU A 178 -0.34 21.42 -0.60
CA GLU A 178 -0.68 20.39 0.40
C GLU A 178 -1.90 19.56 -0.02
N VAL A 179 -2.92 20.17 -0.64
CA VAL A 179 -4.08 19.43 -1.19
C VAL A 179 -3.67 18.49 -2.33
N GLU A 180 -2.74 18.93 -3.19
CA GLU A 180 -2.19 18.13 -4.27
C GLU A 180 -1.39 16.93 -3.73
N GLN A 181 -0.51 17.16 -2.75
CA GLN A 181 0.24 16.11 -2.06
C GLN A 181 -0.68 15.07 -1.40
N LEU A 182 -1.70 15.52 -0.68
CA LEU A 182 -2.73 14.65 -0.09
C LEU A 182 -3.52 13.90 -1.18
N GLY A 183 -3.72 14.50 -2.35
CA GLY A 183 -4.29 13.86 -3.53
C GLY A 183 -3.44 12.71 -4.04
N GLY A 184 -2.12 12.93 -4.18
CA GLY A 184 -1.15 11.89 -4.57
C GLY A 184 -1.11 10.73 -3.56
N GLN A 185 -1.09 11.04 -2.27
CA GLN A 185 -1.11 10.02 -1.20
C GLN A 185 -2.39 9.18 -1.23
N LEU A 186 -3.55 9.81 -1.45
CA LEU A 186 -4.81 9.09 -1.58
C LEU A 186 -4.81 8.17 -2.80
N ASN A 187 -4.31 8.64 -3.94
CA ASN A 187 -4.24 7.84 -5.15
C ASN A 187 -3.33 6.62 -4.98
N GLU A 188 -2.16 6.80 -4.36
CA GLU A 188 -1.24 5.70 -4.06
C GLU A 188 -1.85 4.68 -3.09
N LEU A 189 -2.56 5.15 -2.07
CA LEU A 189 -3.29 4.29 -1.13
C LEU A 189 -4.37 3.47 -1.84
N LEU A 190 -5.16 4.10 -2.71
CA LEU A 190 -6.20 3.40 -3.49
C LEU A 190 -5.59 2.42 -4.49
N ARG A 191 -4.46 2.76 -5.11
CA ARG A 191 -3.73 1.87 -6.02
C ARG A 191 -3.21 0.61 -5.32
N LYS A 192 -2.72 0.73 -4.09
CA LYS A 192 -2.22 -0.39 -3.28
C LYS A 192 -3.33 -1.14 -2.53
N ARG A 193 -4.58 -0.69 -2.61
CA ARG A 193 -5.67 -1.34 -1.92
C ARG A 193 -5.96 -2.71 -2.55
N VAL A 194 -5.95 -3.75 -1.71
CA VAL A 194 -6.42 -5.09 -2.08
C VAL A 194 -7.88 -5.21 -1.61
N ASP A 195 -8.83 -5.02 -2.51
CA ASP A 195 -10.26 -5.03 -2.17
C ASP A 195 -10.78 -6.44 -1.82
N SER A 196 -10.28 -7.46 -2.51
CA SER A 196 -10.68 -8.86 -2.28
C SER A 196 -9.54 -9.83 -2.59
N LEU A 197 -9.56 -10.97 -1.89
CA LEU A 197 -8.61 -12.05 -2.10
C LEU A 197 -9.16 -13.09 -3.07
N ASN A 198 -8.38 -13.42 -4.09
CA ASN A 198 -8.67 -14.52 -5.00
C ASN A 198 -8.20 -15.85 -4.40
N TRP A 199 -9.01 -16.38 -3.48
CA TRP A 199 -8.71 -17.61 -2.72
C TRP A 199 -8.37 -18.80 -3.62
N ARG A 200 -9.10 -18.98 -4.72
CA ARG A 200 -8.86 -20.08 -5.67
C ARG A 200 -7.44 -20.03 -6.23
N THR A 201 -7.00 -18.84 -6.65
CA THR A 201 -5.65 -18.64 -7.22
C THR A 201 -4.59 -18.73 -6.13
N LEU A 202 -4.85 -18.21 -4.93
CA LEU A 202 -3.94 -18.32 -3.79
C LEU A 202 -3.71 -19.78 -3.40
N ILE A 203 -4.77 -20.56 -3.21
CA ILE A 203 -4.68 -22.00 -2.87
C ILE A 203 -3.88 -22.74 -3.94
N HIS A 204 -4.19 -22.50 -5.22
CA HIS A 204 -3.48 -23.13 -6.32
C HIS A 204 -1.98 -22.79 -6.32
N LYS A 205 -1.62 -21.51 -6.24
CA LYS A 205 -0.21 -21.09 -6.31
C LYS A 205 0.58 -21.44 -5.06
N LEU A 206 -0.02 -21.33 -3.89
CA LEU A 206 0.62 -21.70 -2.62
C LEU A 206 0.81 -23.22 -2.55
N SER A 207 -0.14 -24.02 -3.02
CA SER A 207 0.03 -25.48 -3.06
C SER A 207 1.16 -25.92 -4.00
N LEU A 208 1.34 -25.23 -5.13
CA LEU A 208 2.50 -25.45 -6.02
C LEU A 208 3.81 -24.98 -5.39
N LEU A 209 3.83 -23.79 -4.80
CA LEU A 209 5.03 -23.21 -4.17
C LEU A 209 5.51 -24.03 -2.97
N LEU A 210 4.59 -24.52 -2.14
CA LEU A 210 4.90 -25.36 -0.99
C LEU A 210 5.24 -26.81 -1.36
N GLY A 211 5.01 -27.20 -2.63
CA GLY A 211 5.22 -28.55 -3.14
C GLY A 211 4.15 -29.56 -2.72
N TYR A 212 2.98 -29.09 -2.27
CA TYR A 212 1.87 -29.95 -1.86
C TYR A 212 1.09 -30.51 -3.06
N LYS A 213 1.22 -29.87 -4.22
CA LYS A 213 0.65 -30.32 -5.48
C LYS A 213 1.74 -30.47 -6.52
N GLN A 214 1.83 -31.66 -7.13
CA GLN A 214 2.68 -31.91 -8.29
C GLN A 214 1.80 -31.95 -9.54
N ILE A 215 2.16 -31.19 -10.58
CA ILE A 215 1.51 -31.29 -11.89
C ILE A 215 2.34 -32.26 -12.73
N GLN A 216 1.73 -33.37 -13.16
CA GLN A 216 2.40 -34.34 -14.03
C GLN A 216 2.76 -33.67 -15.37
N GLY A 217 4.02 -33.78 -15.79
CA GLY A 217 4.50 -33.30 -17.10
C GLY A 217 4.94 -31.83 -17.19
N ILE A 218 4.93 -31.08 -16.08
CA ILE A 218 5.49 -29.71 -16.03
C ILE A 218 6.56 -29.65 -14.94
N GLU A 219 7.79 -29.33 -15.31
CA GLU A 219 8.81 -28.97 -14.33
C GLU A 219 8.35 -27.69 -13.64
N VAL A 220 7.91 -27.79 -12.38
CA VAL A 220 7.46 -26.63 -11.60
C VAL A 220 8.65 -25.75 -11.19
N PHE A 221 9.85 -26.35 -11.16
CA PHE A 221 11.09 -25.72 -10.72
C PHE A 221 12.17 -25.84 -11.78
N ARG A 222 12.80 -24.73 -12.13
CA ARG A 222 14.00 -24.75 -12.97
C ARG A 222 15.22 -24.88 -12.04
N HIS A 223 15.94 -25.99 -12.14
CA HIS A 223 17.30 -26.04 -11.59
C HIS A 223 18.18 -25.11 -12.44
N GLU A 224 18.84 -24.15 -11.80
CA GLU A 224 19.92 -23.43 -12.45
C GLU A 224 21.07 -24.42 -12.65
N GLN A 225 21.07 -25.04 -13.83
CA GLN A 225 22.16 -25.88 -14.28
C GLN A 225 23.36 -24.95 -14.51
N HIS A 226 24.28 -24.90 -13.54
CA HIS A 226 25.62 -24.37 -13.80
C HIS A 226 26.18 -25.14 -15.00
N GLU A 227 26.37 -24.41 -16.10
CA GLU A 227 26.94 -24.88 -17.34
C GLU A 227 28.32 -25.47 -17.06
N ASN A 228 28.41 -26.80 -16.99
CA ASN A 228 29.68 -27.51 -16.87
C ASN A 228 30.11 -27.88 -18.30
N PRO A 229 31.11 -27.22 -18.91
CA PRO A 229 31.46 -27.49 -20.27
C PRO A 229 32.14 -28.86 -20.39
N GLN A 230 31.44 -29.76 -21.07
CA GLN A 230 31.97 -30.85 -21.89
C GLN A 230 32.70 -32.02 -21.18
N LYS A 231 31.93 -33.09 -20.95
CA LYS A 231 32.45 -34.47 -21.08
C LYS A 231 32.26 -34.93 -22.53
N THR A 232 33.32 -34.82 -23.33
CA THR A 232 33.42 -35.55 -24.60
C THR A 232 34.02 -36.92 -24.30
N TYR A 233 33.18 -37.95 -24.15
CA TYR A 233 33.64 -39.33 -24.28
C TYR A 233 33.51 -39.70 -25.77
N LEU A 234 34.64 -39.76 -26.47
CA LEU A 234 34.74 -40.48 -27.74
C LEU A 234 34.99 -41.96 -27.41
N VAL A 235 34.01 -42.79 -27.75
CA VAL A 235 34.17 -44.25 -27.84
C VAL A 235 34.67 -44.55 -29.24
N HIS A 236 35.84 -45.18 -29.33
CA HIS A 236 36.23 -46.07 -30.42
C HIS A 236 36.82 -47.33 -29.83
#